data_AF-A0A1S1Q4F9-F1
#
_entry.id   AF-A0A1S1Q4F9-F1
#
_cell.length_a   1.000
_cell.length_b   1.000
_cell.length_c   1.000
_cell.angle_alpha   90.00
_cell.angle_beta   90.00
_cell.angle_gamma   90.00
#
_symmetry.space_group_name_H-M   'P 1'
#
loop_
_entity.id
_entity.type
_entity.pdbx_description
1 polymer ?
#
loop_
_entity_poly.entity_id
_entity_poly.type
_entity_poly.pdbx_seq_one_letter_code
_entity_poly.pdbx_strand_id
1 'polypeptide(L)'
;MILAVVVATLAGGVILRGYLPEDPRIVVYGDSLMVEAQEDFRAAAAHAGAHAILMKMWSGTAPCNWLGDVPTTIRDFRPTIAVIAFSGNRPSCMNGRDFLAGYQTDVTTMVDQLTSDGVEVRIVDAPPRRGELVDAGGRTALDRVWEQIASTTPHTGVIHAGLAVSDHGRFTTTLPCDPGESCGPDGRVVVRAPDGVHFCPRPVLPAGVCAEYSSGARRYGLAIAHGVLG
;
A
#
# COMPACT_ATOMS: atom_id res chain seq x y z
N MET A 1 14.58 -3.34 64.61
CA MET A 1 15.19 -3.17 63.27
C MET A 1 14.17 -3.60 62.23
N ILE A 2 13.76 -2.67 61.38
CA ILE A 2 12.69 -2.84 60.38
C ILE A 2 13.31 -3.47 59.14
N LEU A 3 12.76 -4.60 58.69
CA LEU A 3 13.17 -5.30 57.48
C LEU A 3 12.52 -4.62 56.27
N ALA A 4 13.33 -3.93 55.45
CA ALA A 4 12.86 -3.28 54.23
C ALA A 4 12.67 -4.34 53.12
N VAL A 5 11.44 -4.51 52.66
CA VAL A 5 11.12 -5.30 51.47
C VAL A 5 11.41 -4.44 50.25
N VAL A 6 12.46 -4.79 49.50
CA VAL A 6 12.73 -4.19 48.18
C VAL A 6 11.81 -4.86 47.17
N VAL A 7 10.73 -4.17 46.81
CA VAL A 7 9.90 -4.54 45.66
C VAL A 7 10.62 -4.06 44.40
N ALA A 8 11.30 -4.97 43.70
CA ALA A 8 11.84 -4.69 42.39
C ALA A 8 10.68 -4.66 41.38
N THR A 9 10.23 -3.45 41.00
CA THR A 9 9.32 -3.26 39.89
C THR A 9 10.08 -3.45 38.58
N LEU A 10 9.93 -4.63 37.96
CA LEU A 10 10.32 -4.84 36.57
C LEU A 10 9.35 -4.03 35.69
N ALA A 11 9.75 -2.81 35.34
CA ALA A 11 9.16 -2.07 34.24
C ALA A 11 9.56 -2.76 32.93
N GLY A 12 8.83 -3.82 32.58
CA GLY A 12 8.91 -4.43 31.26
C GLY A 12 8.31 -3.47 30.25
N GLY A 13 9.16 -2.70 29.58
CA GLY A 13 8.80 -1.99 28.37
C GLY A 13 8.40 -3.01 27.31
N VAL A 14 7.10 -3.22 27.14
CA VAL A 14 6.56 -3.91 25.96
C VAL A 14 6.78 -2.95 24.80
N ILE A 15 7.94 -3.06 24.15
CA ILE A 15 8.09 -2.54 22.79
C ILE A 15 7.21 -3.46 21.95
N LEU A 16 6.03 -2.97 21.57
CA LEU A 16 5.23 -3.52 20.47
C LEU A 16 6.04 -3.34 19.18
N ARG A 17 7.11 -4.13 19.02
CA ARG A 17 7.67 -4.43 17.71
C ARG A 17 6.58 -5.21 17.02
N GLY A 18 6.00 -4.66 15.95
CA GLY A 18 5.12 -5.44 15.08
C GLY A 18 5.81 -6.77 14.77
N TYR A 19 5.13 -7.88 15.02
CA TYR A 19 5.66 -9.21 14.76
C TYR A 19 5.76 -9.38 13.25
N LEU A 20 6.89 -8.96 12.69
CA LEU A 20 7.30 -9.45 11.39
C LEU A 20 7.38 -10.98 11.47
N PRO A 21 6.84 -11.70 10.48
CA PRO A 21 7.03 -13.15 10.40
C PRO A 21 8.51 -13.50 10.45
N GLU A 22 8.84 -14.70 10.93
CA GLU A 22 10.20 -15.22 10.73
C GLU A 22 10.50 -15.24 9.23
N ASP A 23 11.55 -14.54 8.82
CA ASP A 23 11.97 -14.37 7.42
C ASP A 23 10.94 -13.68 6.49
N PRO A 24 10.72 -12.35 6.56
CA PRO A 24 9.68 -11.68 5.79
C PRO A 24 9.94 -11.70 4.28
N ARG A 25 9.08 -12.40 3.53
CA ARG A 25 9.12 -12.49 2.06
C ARG A 25 7.85 -11.89 1.50
N ILE A 26 7.99 -10.73 0.87
CA ILE A 26 6.88 -9.87 0.49
C ILE A 26 6.61 -10.04 -1.00
N VAL A 27 5.40 -10.41 -1.38
CA VAL A 27 4.92 -10.22 -2.75
C VAL A 27 4.07 -8.96 -2.83
N VAL A 28 4.25 -8.16 -3.88
CA VAL A 28 3.44 -6.97 -4.13
C VAL A 28 2.73 -7.10 -5.47
N TYR A 29 1.41 -7.12 -5.45
CA TYR A 29 0.57 -6.96 -6.62
C TYR A 29 0.10 -5.52 -6.72
N GLY A 30 0.23 -4.90 -7.89
CA GLY A 30 -0.22 -3.51 -8.03
C GLY A 30 -0.17 -3.00 -9.46
N ASP A 31 -0.39 -1.70 -9.60
CA ASP A 31 -0.47 -1.02 -10.89
C ASP A 31 0.47 0.20 -10.98
N SER A 32 0.10 1.23 -11.74
CA SER A 32 0.95 2.39 -12.01
C SER A 32 1.37 3.14 -10.75
N LEU A 33 0.50 3.27 -9.75
CA LEU A 33 0.87 3.98 -8.51
C LEU A 33 1.95 3.21 -7.72
N MET A 34 1.87 1.88 -7.71
CA MET A 34 2.89 1.05 -7.07
C MET A 34 4.18 1.00 -7.90
N VAL A 35 4.09 1.03 -9.23
CA VAL A 35 5.25 1.16 -10.12
C VAL A 35 6.03 2.44 -9.82
N GLU A 36 5.34 3.57 -9.64
CA GLU A 36 5.98 4.84 -9.32
C GLU A 36 6.61 4.85 -7.92
N ALA A 37 5.95 4.24 -6.94
CA ALA A 37 6.39 4.22 -5.55
C ALA A 37 7.38 3.07 -5.20
N GLN A 38 7.75 2.25 -6.18
CA GLN A 38 8.41 0.97 -5.93
C GLN A 38 9.78 1.08 -5.27
N GLU A 39 10.55 2.12 -5.58
CA GLU A 39 11.94 2.24 -5.14
C GLU A 39 12.00 2.60 -3.66
N ASP A 40 11.24 3.62 -3.23
CA ASP A 40 11.13 4.00 -1.83
C ASP A 40 10.50 2.88 -0.99
N PHE A 41 9.46 2.20 -1.50
CA PHE A 41 8.90 1.03 -0.83
C PHE A 41 9.95 -0.07 -0.61
N ARG A 42 10.68 -0.47 -1.66
CA ARG A 42 11.71 -1.53 -1.57
C ARG A 42 12.81 -1.16 -0.60
N ALA A 43 13.29 0.08 -0.65
CA ALA A 43 14.35 0.57 0.23
C ALA A 43 13.90 0.54 1.69
N ALA A 44 12.70 1.05 1.98
CA ALA A 44 12.15 1.05 3.34
C ALA A 44 11.86 -0.37 3.84
N ALA A 45 11.30 -1.24 3.00
CA ALA A 45 11.00 -2.62 3.37
C ALA A 45 12.27 -3.44 3.64
N ALA A 46 13.30 -3.28 2.82
CA ALA A 46 14.60 -3.90 3.05
C ALA A 46 15.25 -3.38 4.34
N HIS A 47 15.18 -2.07 4.60
CA HIS A 47 15.70 -1.47 5.83
C HIS A 47 15.00 -2.00 7.09
N ALA A 48 13.70 -2.27 7.00
CA ALA A 48 12.89 -2.84 8.06
C ALA A 48 13.03 -4.38 8.18
N GLY A 49 13.86 -5.03 7.36
CA GLY A 49 14.23 -6.44 7.51
C GLY A 49 13.52 -7.41 6.57
N ALA A 50 12.88 -6.93 5.49
CA ALA A 50 12.39 -7.82 4.44
C ALA A 50 13.55 -8.60 3.80
N HIS A 51 13.47 -9.93 3.81
CA HIS A 51 14.49 -10.80 3.21
C HIS A 51 14.36 -10.84 1.69
N ALA A 52 13.14 -10.90 1.17
CA ALA A 52 12.89 -10.94 -0.26
C ALA A 52 11.66 -10.13 -0.63
N ILE A 53 11.72 -9.43 -1.76
CA ILE A 53 10.61 -8.62 -2.28
C ILE A 53 10.38 -8.94 -3.75
N LEU A 54 9.25 -9.58 -4.06
CA LEU A 54 8.80 -9.89 -5.41
C LEU A 54 7.72 -8.90 -5.84
N MET A 55 7.99 -8.11 -6.88
CA MET A 55 7.00 -7.18 -7.41
C MET A 55 6.32 -7.77 -8.64
N LYS A 56 5.01 -7.81 -8.61
CA LYS A 56 4.08 -8.36 -9.59
C LYS A 56 3.13 -7.23 -10.03
N MET A 57 3.64 -6.33 -10.85
CA MET A 57 2.92 -5.12 -11.23
C MET A 57 3.36 -4.60 -12.60
N TRP A 58 2.45 -3.96 -13.31
CA TRP A 58 2.75 -3.04 -14.41
C TRP A 58 1.65 -2.00 -14.54
N SER A 59 1.95 -0.86 -15.16
CA SER A 59 0.97 0.21 -15.33
C SER A 59 -0.28 -0.26 -16.07
N GLY A 60 -1.45 0.10 -15.55
CA GLY A 60 -2.75 -0.21 -16.16
C GLY A 60 -3.35 -1.57 -15.79
N THR A 61 -2.69 -2.39 -14.96
CA THR A 61 -3.29 -3.64 -14.48
C THR A 61 -4.42 -3.43 -13.48
N ALA A 62 -5.27 -4.45 -13.40
CA ALA A 62 -6.26 -4.66 -12.37
C ALA A 62 -6.05 -6.07 -11.73
N PRO A 63 -6.70 -6.38 -10.60
CA PRO A 63 -6.61 -7.69 -9.95
C PRO A 63 -6.84 -8.89 -10.88
N CYS A 64 -7.79 -8.80 -11.83
CA CYS A 64 -8.06 -9.86 -12.81
C CYS A 64 -6.86 -10.28 -13.67
N ASN A 65 -5.84 -9.43 -13.82
CA ASN A 65 -4.62 -9.79 -14.55
C ASN A 65 -3.77 -10.83 -13.81
N TRP A 66 -3.96 -10.98 -12.50
CA TRP A 66 -3.04 -11.69 -11.61
C TRP A 66 -3.62 -12.96 -10.98
N LEU A 67 -4.93 -13.23 -11.14
CA LEU A 67 -5.59 -14.40 -10.53
C LEU A 67 -4.91 -15.74 -10.87
N GLY A 68 -4.40 -15.88 -12.10
CA GLY A 68 -3.66 -17.08 -12.51
C GLY A 68 -2.22 -17.16 -11.99
N ASP A 69 -1.63 -16.03 -11.58
CA ASP A 69 -0.25 -15.95 -11.07
C ASP A 69 -0.18 -16.26 -9.58
N VAL A 70 -1.23 -15.93 -8.80
CA VAL A 70 -1.24 -16.10 -7.33
C VAL A 70 -0.85 -17.52 -6.90
N PRO A 71 -1.43 -18.61 -7.44
CA PRO A 71 -1.04 -19.97 -7.05
C PRO A 71 0.43 -20.29 -7.36
N THR A 72 0.94 -19.78 -8.48
CA THR A 72 2.34 -19.99 -8.89
C THR A 72 3.29 -19.24 -7.96
N THR A 73 2.96 -18.00 -7.61
CA THR A 73 3.70 -17.19 -6.65
C THR A 73 3.72 -17.85 -5.27
N ILE A 74 2.58 -18.36 -4.78
CA ILE A 74 2.52 -19.08 -3.50
C ILE A 74 3.47 -20.28 -3.51
N ARG A 75 3.40 -21.11 -4.55
CA ARG A 75 4.25 -22.30 -4.71
C ARG A 75 5.75 -21.98 -4.79
N ASP A 76 6.12 -21.03 -5.65
CA ASP A 76 7.54 -20.81 -5.99
C ASP A 76 8.19 -19.78 -5.08
N PHE A 77 7.49 -18.69 -4.80
CA PHE A 77 7.99 -17.61 -3.97
C PHE A 77 7.63 -17.80 -2.50
N ARG A 78 6.64 -18.61 -2.10
CA ARG A 78 6.27 -18.83 -0.68
C ARG A 78 6.30 -17.53 0.15
N PRO A 79 5.49 -16.52 -0.22
CA PRO A 79 5.45 -15.25 0.50
C PRO A 79 4.96 -15.49 1.94
N THR A 80 5.40 -14.65 2.87
CA THR A 80 4.81 -14.55 4.21
C THR A 80 3.87 -13.36 4.31
N ILE A 81 4.06 -12.35 3.45
CA ILE A 81 3.19 -11.17 3.35
C ILE A 81 2.87 -10.90 1.89
N ALA A 82 1.61 -10.55 1.60
CA ALA A 82 1.17 -10.07 0.31
C ALA A 82 0.60 -8.65 0.41
N VAL A 83 1.06 -7.77 -0.46
CA VAL A 83 0.57 -6.40 -0.62
C VAL A 83 -0.26 -6.31 -1.89
N ILE A 84 -1.49 -5.80 -1.80
CA ILE A 84 -2.41 -5.66 -2.94
C ILE A 84 -2.73 -4.17 -3.11
N ALA A 85 -2.14 -3.51 -4.10
CA ALA A 85 -2.18 -2.06 -4.31
C ALA A 85 -2.68 -1.69 -5.71
N PHE A 86 -4.00 -1.77 -5.91
CA PHE A 86 -4.65 -1.41 -7.19
C PHE A 86 -5.50 -0.14 -7.05
N SER A 87 -5.33 0.78 -7.98
CA SER A 87 -5.92 2.12 -7.99
C SER A 87 -7.24 2.24 -8.76
N GLY A 88 -7.73 1.17 -9.37
CA GLY A 88 -9.00 1.20 -10.12
C GLY A 88 -8.89 1.29 -11.65
N ASN A 89 -7.89 0.66 -12.27
CA ASN A 89 -7.80 0.51 -13.72
C ASN A 89 -8.91 -0.37 -14.33
N ARG A 90 -9.17 -0.20 -15.63
CA ARG A 90 -10.14 -0.98 -16.41
C ARG A 90 -9.50 -1.60 -17.66
N PRO A 91 -8.54 -2.52 -17.50
CA PRO A 91 -7.97 -3.26 -18.63
C PRO A 91 -9.02 -4.19 -19.26
N SER A 92 -8.67 -4.86 -20.36
CA SER A 92 -9.58 -5.74 -21.09
C SER A 92 -10.26 -6.82 -20.25
N CYS A 93 -9.62 -7.31 -19.17
CA CYS A 93 -10.24 -8.28 -18.25
C CYS A 93 -11.36 -7.71 -17.38
N MET A 94 -11.56 -6.39 -17.40
CA MET A 94 -12.70 -5.70 -16.78
C MET A 94 -13.84 -5.40 -17.76
N ASN A 95 -13.68 -5.70 -19.06
CA ASN A 95 -14.69 -5.39 -20.07
C ASN A 95 -16.02 -6.09 -19.76
N GLY A 96 -17.12 -5.32 -19.78
CA GLY A 96 -18.46 -5.84 -19.54
C GLY A 96 -18.78 -6.21 -18.08
N ARG A 97 -17.86 -5.94 -17.14
CA ARG A 97 -18.05 -6.21 -15.71
C ARG A 97 -18.51 -4.95 -14.98
N ASP A 98 -19.32 -5.11 -13.94
CA ASP A 98 -19.49 -4.05 -12.96
C ASP A 98 -18.15 -3.74 -12.29
N PHE A 99 -17.83 -2.46 -12.17
CA PHE A 99 -16.50 -2.03 -11.74
C PHE A 99 -16.20 -2.43 -10.29
N LEU A 100 -17.10 -2.12 -9.37
CA LEU A 100 -16.87 -2.37 -7.94
C LEU A 100 -17.02 -3.86 -7.62
N ALA A 101 -18.05 -4.52 -8.16
CA ALA A 101 -18.26 -5.94 -7.94
C ALA A 101 -17.13 -6.78 -8.59
N GLY A 102 -16.62 -6.36 -9.75
CA GLY A 102 -15.48 -7.01 -10.39
C GLY A 102 -14.21 -6.91 -9.53
N TYR A 103 -13.89 -5.71 -9.04
CA TYR A 103 -12.76 -5.50 -8.13
C TYR A 103 -12.92 -6.29 -6.83
N GLN A 104 -14.11 -6.26 -6.22
CA GLN A 104 -14.41 -7.02 -5.00
C GLN A 104 -14.18 -8.51 -5.23
N THR A 105 -14.76 -9.07 -6.29
CA THR A 105 -14.64 -10.51 -6.61
C THR A 105 -13.18 -10.92 -6.78
N ASP A 106 -12.42 -10.17 -7.57
CA ASP A 106 -11.06 -10.55 -7.91
C ASP A 106 -10.12 -10.41 -6.70
N VAL A 107 -10.22 -9.32 -5.93
CA VAL A 107 -9.38 -9.17 -4.74
C VAL A 107 -9.74 -10.15 -3.65
N THR A 108 -11.04 -10.43 -3.42
CA THR A 108 -11.44 -11.50 -2.51
C THR A 108 -10.84 -12.84 -2.94
N THR A 109 -10.88 -13.16 -4.24
CA THR A 109 -10.25 -14.39 -4.75
C THR A 109 -8.75 -14.45 -4.49
N MET A 110 -8.03 -13.34 -4.71
CA MET A 110 -6.59 -13.27 -4.40
C MET A 110 -6.34 -13.45 -2.89
N VAL A 111 -7.10 -12.76 -2.05
CA VAL A 111 -6.98 -12.81 -0.58
C VAL A 111 -7.26 -14.22 -0.08
N ASP A 112 -8.32 -14.88 -0.54
CA ASP A 112 -8.68 -16.23 -0.11
C ASP A 112 -7.57 -17.23 -0.45
N GLN A 113 -6.99 -17.15 -1.65
CA GLN A 113 -5.88 -18.01 -2.07
C GLN A 113 -4.61 -17.78 -1.24
N LEU A 114 -4.30 -16.51 -0.92
CA LEU A 114 -3.12 -16.16 -0.14
C LEU A 114 -3.29 -16.57 1.34
N THR A 115 -4.42 -16.23 1.94
CA THR A 115 -4.69 -16.50 3.36
C THR A 115 -4.87 -17.99 3.63
N SER A 116 -5.38 -18.79 2.67
CA SER A 116 -5.44 -20.26 2.81
C SER A 116 -4.06 -20.91 2.97
N ASP A 117 -3.01 -20.26 2.46
CA ASP A 117 -1.61 -20.68 2.58
C ASP A 117 -0.87 -19.98 3.73
N GLY A 118 -1.60 -19.31 4.62
CA GLY A 118 -1.05 -18.65 5.82
C GLY A 118 -0.32 -17.33 5.53
N VAL A 119 -0.54 -16.73 4.36
CA VAL A 119 0.05 -15.43 4.01
C VAL A 119 -0.75 -14.31 4.68
N GLU A 120 -0.05 -13.39 5.35
CA GLU A 120 -0.64 -12.15 5.84
C GLU A 120 -0.91 -11.21 4.67
N VAL A 121 -2.16 -10.76 4.50
CA VAL A 121 -2.55 -9.90 3.38
C VAL A 121 -2.75 -8.46 3.84
N ARG A 122 -2.21 -7.51 3.07
CA ARG A 122 -2.36 -6.07 3.25
C ARG A 122 -2.89 -5.45 1.95
N ILE A 123 -4.15 -5.03 1.98
CA ILE A 123 -4.76 -4.30 0.87
C ILE A 123 -4.43 -2.82 1.05
N VAL A 124 -3.97 -2.15 0.01
CA VAL A 124 -3.54 -0.75 0.07
C VAL A 124 -4.59 0.11 -0.63
N ASP A 125 -5.08 1.13 0.06
CA ASP A 125 -5.92 2.13 -0.59
C ASP A 125 -5.12 3.01 -1.55
N ALA A 126 -5.79 3.46 -2.62
CA ALA A 126 -5.20 4.43 -3.51
C ALA A 126 -5.65 5.82 -3.10
N PRO A 127 -4.81 6.85 -3.24
CA PRO A 127 -5.28 8.21 -3.04
C PRO A 127 -6.40 8.57 -4.03
N PRO A 128 -7.38 9.38 -3.63
CA PRO A 128 -8.43 9.85 -4.52
C PRO A 128 -7.85 10.62 -5.71
N ARG A 129 -8.43 10.37 -6.88
CA ARG A 129 -8.11 11.09 -8.12
C ARG A 129 -8.76 12.47 -8.14
N ARG A 130 -8.27 13.35 -9.01
CA ARG A 130 -8.91 14.65 -9.25
C ARG A 130 -10.38 14.46 -9.65
N GLY A 131 -11.29 15.04 -8.89
CA GLY A 131 -12.73 14.97 -9.13
C GLY A 131 -13.40 13.67 -8.68
N GLU A 132 -12.65 12.74 -8.08
CA GLU A 132 -13.23 11.54 -7.48
C GLU A 132 -14.03 11.87 -6.22
N LEU A 133 -15.20 11.24 -6.08
CA LEU A 133 -16.05 11.41 -4.92
C LEU A 133 -15.54 10.58 -3.74
N VAL A 134 -15.47 11.21 -2.58
CA VAL A 134 -15.14 10.59 -1.31
C VAL A 134 -16.25 10.80 -0.30
N ASP A 135 -16.37 9.88 0.67
CA ASP A 135 -17.28 10.05 1.80
C ASP A 135 -16.77 11.09 2.81
N ALA A 136 -17.50 11.28 3.91
CA ALA A 136 -17.11 12.23 4.96
C ALA A 136 -15.75 11.89 5.61
N GLY A 137 -15.36 10.62 5.60
CA GLY A 137 -14.07 10.13 6.09
C GLY A 137 -12.96 10.17 5.04
N GLY A 138 -13.22 10.69 3.83
CA GLY A 138 -12.23 10.74 2.77
C GLY A 138 -12.02 9.42 2.02
N ARG A 139 -12.97 8.48 2.13
CA ARG A 139 -12.87 7.16 1.47
C ARG A 139 -13.57 7.14 0.12
N THR A 140 -12.88 6.64 -0.90
CA THR A 140 -13.43 6.33 -2.23
C THR A 140 -14.41 5.14 -2.18
N ALA A 141 -15.05 4.85 -3.30
CA ALA A 141 -15.88 3.65 -3.39
C ALA A 141 -15.06 2.35 -3.33
N LEU A 142 -13.83 2.35 -3.86
CA LEU A 142 -12.94 1.18 -3.76
C LEU A 142 -12.40 1.01 -2.34
N ASP A 143 -12.12 2.09 -1.61
CA ASP A 143 -11.66 1.99 -0.22
C ASP A 143 -12.69 1.27 0.65
N ARG A 144 -13.98 1.54 0.44
CA ARG A 144 -15.05 0.81 1.13
C ARG A 144 -15.11 -0.67 0.77
N VAL A 145 -14.73 -1.03 -0.47
CA VAL A 145 -14.59 -2.44 -0.87
C VAL A 145 -13.42 -3.08 -0.12
N TRP A 146 -12.28 -2.39 0.00
CA TRP A 146 -11.12 -2.88 0.77
C TRP A 146 -11.45 -3.12 2.24
N GLU A 147 -12.11 -2.16 2.88
CA GLU A 147 -12.60 -2.32 4.27
C GLU A 147 -13.55 -3.51 4.40
N GLN A 148 -14.46 -3.67 3.44
CA GLN A 148 -15.40 -4.77 3.46
C GLN A 148 -14.68 -6.12 3.40
N ILE A 149 -13.71 -6.28 2.48
CA ILE A 149 -12.93 -7.51 2.33
C ILE A 149 -12.12 -7.82 3.60
N ALA A 150 -11.42 -6.81 4.14
CA ALA A 150 -10.61 -6.98 5.34
C ALA A 150 -11.47 -7.33 6.58
N SER A 151 -12.66 -6.74 6.71
CA SER A 151 -13.56 -7.02 7.83
C SER A 151 -14.14 -8.44 7.83
N THR A 152 -14.16 -9.12 6.67
CA THR A 152 -14.75 -10.46 6.53
C THR A 152 -13.73 -11.56 6.32
N THR A 153 -12.44 -11.23 6.15
CA THR A 153 -11.41 -12.21 5.80
C THR A 153 -10.29 -12.18 6.84
N PRO A 154 -10.04 -13.28 7.57
CA PRO A 154 -8.94 -13.36 8.52
C PRO A 154 -7.59 -13.04 7.89
N HIS A 155 -6.61 -12.64 8.72
CA HIS A 155 -5.23 -12.33 8.27
C HIS A 155 -5.14 -11.24 7.20
N THR A 156 -6.19 -10.40 7.07
CA THR A 156 -6.29 -9.34 6.07
C THR A 156 -6.47 -7.99 6.76
N GLY A 157 -5.69 -7.00 6.35
CA GLY A 157 -5.81 -5.62 6.84
C GLY A 157 -5.74 -4.61 5.69
N VAL A 158 -6.20 -3.38 5.96
CA VAL A 158 -6.09 -2.25 5.03
C VAL A 158 -4.95 -1.32 5.47
N ILE A 159 -4.13 -0.90 4.52
CA ILE A 159 -3.13 0.17 4.70
C ILE A 159 -3.66 1.43 4.02
N HIS A 160 -3.78 2.50 4.80
CA HIS A 160 -4.24 3.80 4.34
C HIS A 160 -3.12 4.68 3.77
N ALA A 161 -2.38 4.16 2.78
CA ALA A 161 -1.24 4.85 2.19
C ALA A 161 -1.66 6.09 1.38
N GLY A 162 -2.88 6.11 0.83
CA GLY A 162 -3.43 7.26 0.11
C GLY A 162 -3.53 8.53 0.96
N LEU A 163 -3.66 8.40 2.29
CA LEU A 163 -3.69 9.54 3.21
C LEU A 163 -2.36 10.28 3.30
N ALA A 164 -1.22 9.60 3.11
CA ALA A 164 0.11 10.23 3.15
C ALA A 164 0.30 11.28 2.06
N VAL A 165 -0.55 11.27 1.05
CA VAL A 165 -0.45 12.11 -0.12
C VAL A 165 -1.76 12.84 -0.45
N SER A 166 -2.72 12.86 0.47
CA SER A 166 -4.04 13.49 0.30
C SER A 166 -4.31 14.51 1.40
N ASP A 167 -5.11 15.52 1.12
CA ASP A 167 -5.53 16.50 2.13
C ASP A 167 -6.82 16.03 2.80
N HIS A 168 -6.71 15.49 4.03
CA HIS A 168 -7.85 14.89 4.75
C HIS A 168 -8.64 13.88 3.89
N GLY A 169 -7.92 13.00 3.18
CA GLY A 169 -8.51 12.02 2.27
C GLY A 169 -9.17 12.63 1.02
N ARG A 170 -8.76 13.84 0.61
CA ARG A 170 -9.18 14.45 -0.66
C ARG A 170 -7.98 14.68 -1.57
N PHE A 171 -8.24 14.68 -2.87
CA PHE A 171 -7.23 15.03 -3.86
C PHE A 171 -6.65 16.42 -3.59
N THR A 172 -5.32 16.51 -3.63
CA THR A 172 -4.58 17.77 -3.61
C THR A 172 -3.36 17.66 -4.53
N THR A 173 -2.94 18.78 -5.12
CA THR A 173 -1.70 18.84 -5.91
C THR A 173 -0.46 19.01 -5.03
N THR A 174 -0.61 19.63 -3.86
CA THR A 174 0.50 19.95 -2.97
C THR A 174 0.15 19.67 -1.52
N LEU A 175 1.16 19.36 -0.72
CA LEU A 175 1.08 19.23 0.73
C LEU A 175 2.18 20.05 1.41
N PRO A 176 2.02 20.42 2.69
CA PRO A 176 3.14 20.88 3.50
C PRO A 176 4.27 19.86 3.48
N CYS A 177 5.52 20.31 3.52
CA CYS A 177 6.66 19.42 3.54
C CYS A 177 6.70 18.52 4.77
N ASP A 178 7.19 17.30 4.57
CA ASP A 178 7.60 16.42 5.65
C ASP A 178 9.08 16.66 5.98
N PRO A 179 9.54 16.29 7.19
CA PRO A 179 10.96 16.35 7.54
C PRO A 179 11.84 15.62 6.51
N GLY A 180 12.86 16.32 6.01
CA GLY A 180 13.83 15.76 5.05
C GLY A 180 13.47 15.94 3.58
N GLU A 181 12.33 16.55 3.26
CA GLU A 181 12.00 16.90 1.87
C GLU A 181 12.64 18.23 1.43
N SER A 182 12.99 18.31 0.14
CA SER A 182 13.41 19.57 -0.48
C SER A 182 12.18 20.40 -0.84
N CYS A 183 11.90 21.43 -0.04
CA CYS A 183 10.71 22.27 -0.16
C CYS A 183 10.81 23.38 -1.20
N GLY A 184 9.66 23.75 -1.75
CA GLY A 184 9.49 25.06 -2.38
C GLY A 184 9.57 26.21 -1.35
N PRO A 185 9.70 27.47 -1.82
CA PRO A 185 9.77 28.65 -0.94
C PRO A 185 8.55 28.85 -0.03
N ASP A 186 7.41 28.26 -0.38
CA ASP A 186 6.15 28.30 0.36
C ASP A 186 6.03 27.17 1.41
N GLY A 187 7.08 26.36 1.59
CA GLY A 187 7.07 25.24 2.53
C GLY A 187 6.21 24.07 2.07
N ARG A 188 5.95 23.95 0.76
CA ARG A 188 5.13 22.91 0.16
C ARG A 188 5.92 22.07 -0.84
N VAL A 189 5.42 20.86 -1.07
CA VAL A 189 5.88 19.95 -2.12
C VAL A 189 4.71 19.56 -3.02
N VAL A 190 5.03 19.25 -4.27
CA VAL A 190 4.08 18.65 -5.22
C VAL A 190 3.98 17.16 -4.94
N VAL A 191 2.76 16.66 -4.70
CA VAL A 191 2.49 15.24 -4.38
C VAL A 191 1.62 14.53 -5.41
N ARG A 192 1.16 15.27 -6.44
CA ARG A 192 0.43 14.72 -7.58
C ARG A 192 0.94 15.30 -8.88
N ALA A 193 0.96 14.43 -9.89
CA ALA A 193 1.15 14.80 -11.27
C ALA A 193 0.01 15.69 -11.79
N PRO A 194 0.24 16.45 -12.88
CA PRO A 194 -0.80 17.28 -13.50
C PRO A 194 -2.06 16.51 -13.94
N ASP A 195 -1.91 15.23 -14.31
CA ASP A 195 -3.02 14.37 -14.72
C ASP A 195 -4.05 14.10 -13.60
N GLY A 196 -3.70 14.40 -12.35
CA GLY A 196 -4.58 14.25 -11.21
C GLY A 196 -4.75 12.81 -10.72
N VAL A 197 -3.89 11.89 -11.16
CA VAL A 197 -3.90 10.47 -10.78
C VAL A 197 -2.54 10.06 -10.24
N HIS A 198 -1.47 10.31 -10.99
CA HIS A 198 -0.14 9.79 -10.72
C HIS A 198 0.69 10.72 -9.80
N PHE A 199 1.91 10.32 -9.49
CA PHE A 199 2.84 11.04 -8.61
C PHE A 199 3.99 11.69 -9.38
N CYS A 200 4.43 11.12 -10.50
CA CYS A 200 5.59 11.65 -11.22
C CYS A 200 5.35 13.10 -11.69
N PRO A 201 6.23 14.07 -11.33
CA PRO A 201 6.08 15.47 -11.74
C PRO A 201 5.99 15.64 -13.26
N ARG A 202 6.73 14.78 -13.98
CA ARG A 202 6.66 14.63 -15.44
C ARG A 202 6.16 13.22 -15.74
N PRO A 203 4.87 13.05 -16.07
CA PRO A 203 4.30 11.75 -16.36
C PRO A 203 5.03 11.11 -17.55
N VAL A 204 5.36 9.83 -17.41
CA VAL A 204 5.76 8.97 -18.52
C VAL A 204 4.59 8.07 -18.90
N LEU A 205 4.45 7.74 -20.19
CA LEU A 205 3.39 6.87 -20.68
C LEU A 205 3.99 5.65 -21.40
N PRO A 206 3.67 4.41 -20.98
CA PRO A 206 2.90 4.07 -19.76
C PRO A 206 3.62 4.53 -18.48
N ALA A 207 2.88 4.68 -17.38
CA ALA A 207 3.46 5.08 -16.11
C ALA A 207 4.58 4.11 -15.70
N GLY A 208 5.66 4.67 -15.19
CA GLY A 208 6.91 4.00 -14.91
C GLY A 208 7.57 4.65 -13.71
N VAL A 209 8.74 4.16 -13.30
CA VAL A 209 9.55 4.85 -12.28
C VAL A 209 9.76 6.30 -12.70
N CYS A 210 9.56 7.24 -11.78
CA CYS A 210 9.73 8.66 -12.08
C CYS A 210 11.18 8.95 -12.47
N ALA A 211 11.37 9.63 -13.61
CA ALA A 211 12.71 10.05 -14.04
C ALA A 211 13.34 11.10 -13.11
N GLU A 212 12.51 11.73 -12.28
CA GLU A 212 12.89 12.76 -11.31
C GLU A 212 12.23 12.42 -9.97
N TYR A 213 12.82 12.93 -8.88
CA TYR A 213 12.29 12.73 -7.53
C TYR A 213 10.81 13.14 -7.43
N SER A 214 10.00 12.26 -6.84
CA SER A 214 8.57 12.51 -6.57
C SER A 214 8.29 12.37 -5.08
N SER A 215 7.95 13.48 -4.43
CA SER A 215 7.45 13.46 -3.03
C SER A 215 6.20 12.59 -2.89
N GLY A 216 5.30 12.61 -3.88
CA GLY A 216 4.10 11.76 -3.87
C GLY A 216 4.45 10.26 -3.87
N ALA A 217 5.32 9.84 -4.80
CA ALA A 217 5.70 8.44 -4.93
C ALA A 217 6.43 7.96 -3.67
N ARG A 218 7.34 8.77 -3.15
CA ARG A 218 8.06 8.48 -1.90
C ARG A 218 7.12 8.32 -0.72
N ARG A 219 6.28 9.33 -0.44
CA ARG A 219 5.37 9.30 0.72
C ARG A 219 4.43 8.10 0.65
N TYR A 220 3.88 7.80 -0.53
CA TYR A 220 3.02 6.64 -0.73
C TYR A 220 3.78 5.33 -0.49
N GLY A 221 4.97 5.15 -1.08
CA GLY A 221 5.79 3.96 -0.90
C GLY A 221 6.25 3.73 0.55
N LEU A 222 6.63 4.80 1.25
CA LEU A 222 7.01 4.75 2.66
C LEU A 222 5.81 4.39 3.55
N ALA A 223 4.63 4.94 3.28
CA ALA A 223 3.41 4.62 4.03
C ALA A 223 3.01 3.15 3.86
N ILE A 224 3.15 2.60 2.65
CA ILE A 224 2.97 1.16 2.40
C ILE A 224 3.97 0.35 3.22
N ALA A 225 5.26 0.66 3.12
CA ALA A 225 6.30 -0.10 3.82
C ALA A 225 6.07 -0.11 5.35
N HIS A 226 5.70 1.03 5.92
CA HIS A 226 5.35 1.14 7.34
C HIS A 226 4.13 0.27 7.70
N GLY A 227 3.04 0.35 6.93
CA GLY A 227 1.84 -0.46 7.19
C GLY A 227 2.03 -1.96 7.00
N VAL A 228 3.00 -2.37 6.17
CA VAL A 228 3.35 -3.78 5.96
C VAL A 228 4.17 -4.35 7.12
N LEU A 229 5.03 -3.55 7.74
CA LEU A 229 6.11 -4.05 8.59
C LEU A 229 5.97 -3.72 10.09
N GLY A 230 5.04 -2.83 10.45
CA GLY A 230 4.77 -2.45 11.85
C GLY A 230 5.57 -1.23 12.28
#